data_AF-A0AAD8PSV5-F1
#
_entry.id   AF-A0AAD8PSV5-F1
#
_cell.length_a   1.000
_cell.length_b   1.000
_cell.length_c   1.000
_cell.angle_alpha   90.00
_cell.angle_beta   90.00
_cell.angle_gamma   90.00
#
_symmetry.space_group_name_H-M   'P 1'
#
loop_
_entity.id
_entity.type
_entity.pdbx_description
1 polymer ?
#
loop_
_entity_poly.entity_id
_entity_poly.type
_entity_poly.pdbx_seq_one_letter_code
_entity_poly.pdbx_strand_id
1 'polypeptide(L)'
;MDRLLTSEVEENKTEWELIKDKMLKLVDIYYDALDAPKTGNKITIPGYLRVKIYPHFMERKGYTVPPYHSTSVLGKIYDEAESQQSETVPPSKISPLTCFTEEEVTEERKIWGPRYQEYLKLSSPLCDVNRKPPISKEEKNMRFQELFKHYKQMLYEAVELEESQRNRFVVFKEACAIYQIVYEKALQKDDVGKCGFAWKVAGRALCQFYVIKCGGETALVNMQVVREAFKRGA
;
A
#
# COMPACT_ATOMS: atom_id res chain seq x y z
N MET A 1 -8.79 -29.98 4.81
CA MET A 1 -8.68 -29.08 5.96
C MET A 1 -9.88 -28.19 6.07
N ASP A 2 -10.14 -27.40 5.04
CA ASP A 2 -11.31 -26.54 4.95
C ASP A 2 -12.66 -27.25 5.26
N ARG A 3 -12.90 -28.44 4.72
CA ARG A 3 -14.12 -29.25 5.03
C ARG A 3 -14.27 -29.68 6.51
N LEU A 4 -13.23 -29.64 7.35
CA LEU A 4 -13.42 -29.85 8.80
C LEU A 4 -13.99 -28.61 9.49
N LEU A 5 -13.85 -27.44 8.85
CA LEU A 5 -14.29 -26.16 9.38
C LEU A 5 -15.71 -25.80 8.89
N THR A 6 -16.41 -26.76 8.27
CA THR A 6 -17.79 -26.63 7.80
C THR A 6 -18.71 -27.46 8.70
N SER A 7 -19.81 -26.88 9.18
CA SER A 7 -20.74 -27.52 10.11
C SER A 7 -21.33 -28.84 9.60
N GLU A 8 -21.49 -28.97 8.27
CA GLU A 8 -22.03 -30.17 7.61
C GLU A 8 -21.22 -31.45 7.87
N VAL A 9 -19.91 -31.33 8.09
CA VAL A 9 -19.01 -32.49 8.28
C VAL A 9 -18.92 -32.89 9.75
N GLU A 10 -19.19 -31.98 10.69
CA GLU A 10 -19.25 -32.29 12.13
C GLU A 10 -20.45 -33.19 12.47
N GLU A 11 -21.55 -33.03 11.74
CA GLU A 11 -22.75 -33.87 11.87
C GLU A 11 -22.50 -35.31 11.38
N ASN A 12 -21.58 -35.50 10.43
CA ASN A 12 -21.17 -36.81 9.92
C ASN A 12 -19.90 -37.32 10.61
N LYS A 13 -20.06 -37.88 11.82
CA LYS A 13 -18.96 -38.38 12.67
C LYS A 13 -17.95 -39.27 11.96
N THR A 14 -18.40 -40.13 11.04
CA THR A 14 -17.51 -41.06 10.32
C THR A 14 -16.62 -40.35 9.29
N GLU A 15 -17.16 -39.38 8.55
CA GLU A 15 -16.37 -38.56 7.62
C GLU A 15 -15.40 -37.65 8.39
N TRP A 16 -15.82 -37.11 9.53
CA TRP A 16 -14.99 -36.31 10.40
C TRP A 16 -13.76 -37.07 10.91
N GLU A 17 -13.95 -38.29 11.42
CA GLU A 17 -12.86 -39.16 11.89
C GLU A 17 -11.88 -39.51 10.77
N LEU A 18 -12.39 -39.82 9.56
CA LEU A 18 -11.55 -40.12 8.40
C LEU A 18 -10.72 -38.92 7.95
N ILE A 19 -11.29 -37.71 7.95
CA ILE A 19 -10.55 -36.51 7.57
C ILE A 19 -9.51 -36.17 8.65
N LYS A 20 -9.86 -36.35 9.94
CA LYS A 20 -8.94 -36.14 11.07
C LYS A 20 -7.74 -37.11 11.01
N ASP A 21 -7.96 -38.40 10.74
CA ASP A 21 -6.89 -39.37 10.56
C ASP A 21 -5.94 -38.98 9.41
N LYS A 22 -6.50 -38.56 8.25
CA LYS A 22 -5.70 -38.06 7.13
C LYS A 22 -4.89 -36.82 7.48
N MET A 23 -5.42 -35.94 8.32
CA MET A 23 -4.68 -34.76 8.79
C MET A 23 -3.50 -35.14 9.66
N LEU A 24 -3.68 -36.04 10.63
CA LEU A 24 -2.60 -36.48 11.51
C LEU A 24 -1.45 -37.07 10.69
N LYS A 25 -1.76 -37.95 9.72
CA LYS A 25 -0.76 -38.49 8.78
C LYS A 25 -0.05 -37.41 7.96
N LEU A 26 -0.76 -36.36 7.55
CA LEU A 26 -0.15 -35.23 6.83
C LEU A 26 0.75 -34.39 7.73
N VAL A 27 0.40 -34.22 9.00
CA VAL A 27 1.22 -33.52 9.99
C VAL A 27 2.52 -34.28 10.24
N ASP A 28 2.44 -35.60 10.39
CA ASP A 28 3.64 -36.45 10.56
C ASP A 28 4.59 -36.29 9.36
N ILE A 29 4.06 -36.42 8.14
CA ILE A 29 4.83 -36.23 6.89
C ILE A 29 5.42 -34.81 6.80
N TYR A 30 4.71 -33.80 7.31
CA TYR A 30 5.20 -32.42 7.31
C TYR A 30 6.42 -32.26 8.22
N TYR A 31 6.39 -32.84 9.43
CA TYR A 31 7.54 -32.79 10.34
C TYR A 31 8.74 -33.58 9.79
N ASP A 32 8.50 -34.75 9.22
CA ASP A 32 9.54 -35.48 8.48
C ASP A 32 10.17 -34.59 7.40
N ALA A 33 9.36 -33.78 6.71
CA ALA A 33 9.82 -32.89 5.63
C ALA A 33 10.66 -31.72 6.09
N LEU A 34 10.45 -31.24 7.31
CA LEU A 34 11.32 -30.24 7.91
C LEU A 34 12.71 -30.79 8.23
N ASP A 35 12.81 -32.08 8.57
CA ASP A 35 14.07 -32.74 8.92
C ASP A 35 14.74 -33.49 7.76
N ALA A 36 14.05 -33.68 6.64
CA ALA A 36 14.60 -34.26 5.40
C ALA A 36 15.91 -33.61 4.93
N PRO A 37 16.10 -32.28 4.94
CA PRO A 37 17.36 -31.66 4.55
C PRO A 37 18.55 -32.03 5.46
N LYS A 38 18.28 -32.38 6.73
CA LYS A 38 19.30 -32.78 7.71
C LYS A 38 19.64 -34.26 7.60
N THR A 39 18.67 -35.08 7.23
CA THR A 39 18.77 -36.55 7.18
C THR A 39 19.07 -37.10 5.79
N GLY A 40 18.92 -36.27 4.74
CA GLY A 40 19.05 -36.70 3.35
C GLY A 40 17.86 -37.51 2.82
N ASN A 41 16.78 -37.63 3.61
CA ASN A 41 15.61 -38.43 3.26
C ASN A 41 14.74 -37.75 2.20
N LYS A 42 14.27 -38.53 1.21
CA LYS A 42 13.32 -38.05 0.20
C LYS A 42 11.89 -38.41 0.61
N ILE A 43 11.05 -37.39 0.75
CA ILE A 43 9.67 -37.58 1.21
C ILE A 43 8.71 -37.65 0.03
N THR A 44 7.82 -38.64 0.10
CA THR A 44 6.78 -38.88 -0.89
C THR A 44 5.42 -38.85 -0.22
N ILE A 45 4.52 -37.99 -0.69
CA ILE A 45 3.15 -37.93 -0.18
C ILE A 45 2.31 -39.04 -0.84
N PRO A 46 1.76 -39.99 -0.06
CA PRO A 46 0.87 -41.04 -0.56
C PRO A 46 -0.32 -40.49 -1.36
N GLY A 47 -0.71 -41.19 -2.42
CA GLY A 47 -1.77 -40.73 -3.33
C GLY A 47 -3.14 -40.51 -2.65
N TYR A 48 -3.47 -41.30 -1.62
CA TYR A 48 -4.73 -41.18 -0.89
C TYR A 48 -4.79 -39.95 0.04
N LEU A 49 -3.64 -39.34 0.36
CA LEU A 49 -3.55 -38.08 1.10
C LEU A 49 -3.58 -36.86 0.18
N ARG A 50 -3.49 -37.05 -1.15
CA ARG A 50 -3.57 -35.95 -2.10
C ARG A 50 -5.00 -35.47 -2.24
N VAL A 51 -5.17 -34.17 -2.10
CA VAL A 51 -6.46 -33.49 -2.29
C VAL A 51 -6.79 -33.44 -3.78
N LYS A 52 -8.00 -33.88 -4.13
CA LYS A 52 -8.50 -33.89 -5.53
C LYS A 52 -9.22 -32.61 -5.93
N ILE A 53 -9.92 -31.98 -4.98
CA ILE A 53 -10.73 -30.77 -5.19
C ILE A 53 -10.36 -29.78 -4.10
N TYR A 54 -10.09 -28.53 -4.49
CA TYR A 54 -9.73 -27.45 -3.61
C TYR A 54 -10.92 -26.49 -3.40
N PRO A 55 -10.97 -25.77 -2.28
CA PRO A 55 -11.94 -24.71 -2.10
C PRO A 55 -11.67 -23.55 -3.08
N HIS A 56 -12.71 -22.77 -3.39
CA HIS A 56 -12.66 -21.65 -4.34
C HIS A 56 -11.60 -20.60 -4.00
N PHE A 57 -11.36 -20.31 -2.72
CA PHE A 57 -10.30 -19.38 -2.31
C PHE A 57 -8.86 -19.90 -2.45
N MET A 58 -8.66 -21.19 -2.77
CA MET A 58 -7.35 -21.80 -3.02
C MET A 58 -7.13 -22.12 -4.50
N GLU A 59 -7.84 -21.42 -5.39
CA GLU A 59 -7.74 -21.60 -6.83
C GLU A 59 -6.28 -21.62 -7.32
N ARG A 60 -5.90 -22.73 -7.94
CA ARG A 60 -4.63 -22.89 -8.65
C ARG A 60 -4.90 -23.16 -10.11
N LYS A 61 -4.24 -22.41 -11.00
CA LYS A 61 -4.29 -22.63 -12.44
C LYS A 61 -3.75 -24.04 -12.74
N GLY A 62 -4.56 -24.90 -13.37
CA GLY A 62 -4.12 -26.22 -13.86
C GLY A 62 -4.88 -27.46 -13.34
N TYR A 63 -5.95 -27.31 -12.54
CA TYR A 63 -6.80 -28.44 -12.17
C TYR A 63 -7.97 -28.63 -13.15
N THR A 64 -8.29 -29.89 -13.44
CA THR A 64 -9.36 -30.28 -14.38
C THR A 64 -10.75 -30.29 -13.75
N VAL A 65 -10.86 -30.20 -12.42
CA VAL A 65 -12.13 -30.23 -11.69
C VAL A 65 -12.38 -28.83 -11.10
N PRO A 66 -13.59 -28.27 -11.24
CA PRO A 66 -13.91 -26.96 -10.66
C PRO A 66 -13.77 -27.00 -9.14
N PRO A 67 -13.32 -25.89 -8.51
CA PRO A 67 -13.26 -25.81 -7.05
C PRO A 67 -14.67 -25.87 -6.46
N TYR A 68 -14.77 -26.34 -5.22
CA TYR A 68 -16.03 -26.26 -4.47
C TYR A 68 -16.11 -24.93 -3.73
N HIS A 69 -17.33 -24.42 -3.56
CA HIS A 69 -17.55 -23.22 -2.77
C HIS A 69 -17.56 -23.57 -1.29
N SER A 70 -16.62 -23.01 -0.53
CA SER A 70 -16.45 -23.30 0.88
C SER A 70 -17.37 -22.46 1.77
N THR A 71 -18.09 -23.12 2.68
CA THR A 71 -18.90 -22.47 3.72
C THR A 71 -18.13 -22.25 5.03
N SER A 72 -16.84 -22.56 5.06
CA SER A 72 -16.00 -22.38 6.25
C SER A 72 -15.78 -20.90 6.56
N VAL A 73 -15.24 -20.60 7.74
CA VAL A 73 -14.83 -19.24 8.10
C VAL A 73 -13.86 -18.64 7.08
N LEU A 74 -12.95 -19.46 6.52
CA LEU A 74 -12.00 -18.99 5.51
C LEU A 74 -12.67 -18.68 4.18
N GLY A 75 -13.64 -19.50 3.75
CA GLY A 75 -14.44 -19.24 2.56
C GLY A 75 -15.21 -17.93 2.68
N LYS A 76 -15.91 -17.73 3.80
CA LYS A 76 -16.68 -16.50 4.06
C LYS A 76 -15.81 -15.25 4.08
N ILE A 77 -14.62 -15.31 4.70
CA ILE A 77 -13.68 -14.17 4.70
C ILE A 77 -13.23 -13.85 3.28
N TYR A 78 -12.96 -14.87 2.48
CA TYR A 78 -12.55 -14.68 1.09
C TYR A 78 -13.65 -14.02 0.26
N ASP A 79 -14.89 -14.51 0.36
CA ASP A 79 -16.05 -13.96 -0.37
C ASP A 79 -16.31 -12.49 -0.02
N GLU A 80 -16.20 -12.15 1.27
CA GLU A 80 -16.33 -10.77 1.76
C GLU A 80 -15.19 -9.87 1.26
N ALA A 81 -13.96 -10.38 1.23
CA ALA A 81 -12.82 -9.62 0.71
C ALA A 81 -12.91 -9.41 -0.82
N GLU A 82 -13.45 -10.40 -1.54
CA GLU A 82 -13.67 -10.33 -2.98
C GLU A 82 -14.83 -9.39 -3.34
N SER A 83 -15.93 -9.43 -2.57
CA SER A 83 -17.07 -8.52 -2.75
C SER A 83 -16.63 -7.06 -2.60
N GLN A 84 -15.82 -6.74 -1.59
CA GLN A 84 -15.26 -5.40 -1.38
C GLN A 84 -14.25 -4.95 -2.45
N GLN A 85 -13.59 -5.88 -3.14
CA GLN A 85 -12.75 -5.57 -4.30
C GLN A 85 -13.57 -5.35 -5.58
N SER A 86 -14.68 -6.08 -5.71
CA SER A 86 -15.60 -5.97 -6.85
C SER A 86 -16.50 -4.73 -6.77
N GLU A 87 -16.73 -4.21 -5.56
CA GLU A 87 -17.19 -2.85 -5.38
C GLU A 87 -16.10 -1.92 -5.92
N THR A 88 -16.31 -1.45 -7.15
CA THR A 88 -15.51 -0.38 -7.75
C THR A 88 -15.41 0.73 -6.72
N VAL A 89 -14.24 0.84 -6.08
CA VAL A 89 -13.93 1.94 -5.17
C VAL A 89 -14.33 3.20 -5.93
N PRO A 90 -15.32 3.97 -5.44
CA PRO A 90 -15.75 5.16 -6.17
C PRO A 90 -14.50 6.00 -6.42
N PRO A 91 -14.35 6.60 -7.61
CA PRO A 91 -13.16 7.37 -7.95
C PRO A 91 -12.87 8.32 -6.79
N SER A 92 -11.70 8.16 -6.17
CA SER A 92 -11.35 8.84 -4.93
C SER A 92 -11.50 10.34 -5.13
N LYS A 93 -12.64 10.89 -4.72
CA LYS A 93 -12.94 12.31 -4.91
C LYS A 93 -11.91 13.10 -4.12
N ILE A 94 -11.15 13.96 -4.79
CA ILE A 94 -10.14 14.78 -4.14
C ILE A 94 -10.84 15.68 -3.10
N SER A 95 -10.63 15.39 -1.82
CA SER A 95 -11.12 16.19 -0.70
C SER A 95 -9.93 16.88 -0.02
N PRO A 96 -9.72 18.19 -0.24
CA PRO A 96 -8.71 18.93 0.47
C PRO A 96 -9.07 19.01 1.96
N LEU A 97 -8.06 18.98 2.82
CA LEU A 97 -8.23 19.10 4.27
C LEU A 97 -8.43 20.56 4.65
N THR A 98 -9.53 20.85 5.36
CA THR A 98 -9.90 22.20 5.77
C THR A 98 -8.81 22.89 6.59
N CYS A 99 -8.12 22.12 7.43
CA CYS A 99 -7.04 22.59 8.29
C CYS A 99 -5.89 23.28 7.52
N PHE A 100 -5.65 22.92 6.24
CA PHE A 100 -4.61 23.49 5.40
C PHE A 100 -5.14 24.53 4.39
N THR A 101 -6.45 24.59 4.15
CA THR A 101 -7.08 25.55 3.23
C THR A 101 -7.60 26.81 3.91
N GLU A 102 -7.81 26.79 5.22
CA GLU A 102 -8.24 27.97 6.00
C GLU A 102 -7.14 29.01 6.21
N GLU A 103 -5.86 28.62 6.09
CA GLU A 103 -4.74 29.54 6.32
C GLU A 103 -4.57 30.51 5.15
N GLU A 104 -4.55 31.81 5.43
CA GLU A 104 -4.25 32.85 4.44
C GLU A 104 -2.74 32.85 4.12
N VAL A 105 -2.39 32.30 2.95
CA VAL A 105 -0.99 32.11 2.49
C VAL A 105 -0.70 32.87 1.20
N THR A 106 -1.13 34.13 1.12
CA THR A 106 -1.09 34.92 -0.12
C THR A 106 0.33 35.22 -0.59
N GLU A 107 1.27 35.51 0.30
CA GLU A 107 2.65 35.84 -0.06
C GLU A 107 3.47 34.57 -0.39
N GLU A 108 3.33 33.53 0.42
CA GLU A 108 3.97 32.24 0.19
C GLU A 108 3.48 31.59 -1.11
N ARG A 109 2.21 31.79 -1.46
CA ARG A 109 1.64 31.34 -2.74
C ARG A 109 2.28 32.04 -3.94
N LYS A 110 2.63 33.33 -3.82
CA LYS A 110 3.38 34.05 -4.88
C LYS A 110 4.78 33.48 -5.06
N ILE A 111 5.42 33.01 -3.98
CA ILE A 111 6.75 32.39 -4.02
C ILE A 111 6.69 30.98 -4.62
N TRP A 112 5.75 30.16 -4.16
CA TRP A 112 5.66 28.75 -4.52
C TRP A 112 4.91 28.48 -5.83
N GLY A 113 4.07 29.41 -6.30
CA GLY A 113 3.38 29.32 -7.59
C GLY A 113 4.33 29.12 -8.77
N PRO A 114 5.32 30.00 -9.00
CA PRO A 114 6.32 29.86 -10.05
C PRO A 114 7.17 28.59 -9.89
N ARG A 115 7.57 28.26 -8.67
CA ARG A 115 8.37 27.06 -8.35
C ARG A 115 7.63 25.77 -8.70
N TYR A 116 6.33 25.72 -8.43
CA TYR A 116 5.50 24.58 -8.81
C TYR A 116 5.31 24.47 -10.33
N GLN A 117 5.19 25.59 -11.04
CA GLN A 117 5.16 25.59 -12.51
C GLN A 117 6.47 25.06 -13.11
N GLU A 118 7.60 25.43 -12.53
CA GLU A 118 8.90 24.88 -12.90
C GLU A 118 8.98 23.38 -12.64
N TYR A 119 8.50 22.92 -11.48
CA TYR A 119 8.39 21.48 -11.18
C TYR A 119 7.55 20.75 -12.24
N LEU A 120 6.42 21.32 -12.65
CA LEU A 120 5.58 20.71 -13.69
C LEU A 120 6.30 20.62 -15.04
N LYS A 121 7.10 21.63 -15.41
CA LYS A 121 7.93 21.60 -16.62
C LYS A 121 9.02 20.53 -16.56
N LEU A 122 9.66 20.35 -15.40
CA LEU A 122 10.70 19.35 -15.20
C LEU A 122 10.14 17.92 -15.08
N SER A 123 8.97 17.76 -14.48
CA SER A 123 8.32 16.47 -14.26
C SER A 123 7.57 15.94 -15.48
N SER A 124 7.01 16.81 -16.33
CA SER A 124 6.26 16.42 -17.53
C SER A 124 7.06 15.48 -18.47
N PRO A 125 8.32 15.77 -18.85
CA PRO A 125 9.13 14.88 -19.69
C PRO A 125 9.51 13.54 -19.04
N LEU A 126 9.36 13.40 -17.72
CA LEU A 126 9.57 12.14 -16.98
C LEU A 126 8.31 11.27 -16.95
N CYS A 127 7.15 11.89 -17.16
CA CYS A 127 5.85 11.22 -17.22
C CYS A 127 5.40 10.92 -18.65
N ASP A 128 6.12 11.41 -19.66
CA ASP A 128 5.83 11.14 -21.07
C ASP A 128 6.12 9.68 -21.43
N VAL A 129 5.04 8.91 -21.61
CA VAL A 129 5.08 7.49 -21.96
C VAL A 129 5.50 7.27 -23.42
N ASN A 130 5.40 8.30 -24.26
CA ASN A 130 5.71 8.22 -25.70
C ASN A 130 7.15 8.65 -26.04
N ARG A 131 7.94 9.03 -25.03
CA ARG A 131 9.33 9.46 -25.20
C ARG A 131 10.22 8.33 -25.73
N LYS A 132 11.07 8.65 -26.71
CA LYS A 132 12.12 7.76 -27.22
C LYS A 132 13.51 8.33 -26.95
N PRO A 133 14.46 7.57 -26.37
CA PRO A 133 14.29 6.23 -25.78
C PRO A 133 13.44 6.26 -24.49
N PRO A 134 12.76 5.15 -24.14
CA PRO A 134 11.98 5.06 -22.90
C PRO A 134 12.91 5.13 -21.69
N ILE A 135 12.53 5.92 -20.69
CA ILE A 135 13.25 5.99 -19.41
C ILE A 135 12.90 4.76 -18.60
N SER A 136 13.90 4.05 -18.07
CA SER A 136 13.66 2.92 -17.16
C SER A 136 12.92 3.40 -15.89
N LYS A 137 12.18 2.50 -15.25
CA LYS A 137 11.46 2.79 -14.00
C LYS A 137 12.41 3.27 -12.90
N GLU A 138 13.61 2.69 -12.84
CA GLU A 138 14.67 3.01 -11.90
C GLU A 138 15.20 4.42 -12.13
N GLU A 139 15.49 4.78 -13.38
CA GLU A 139 16.00 6.11 -13.72
C GLU A 139 14.94 7.19 -13.50
N LYS A 140 13.68 6.90 -13.84
CA LYS A 140 12.54 7.79 -13.52
C LYS A 140 12.48 8.05 -12.01
N ASN A 141 12.55 7.01 -11.19
CA ASN A 141 12.52 7.13 -9.74
C ASN A 141 13.68 7.97 -9.20
N MET A 142 14.91 7.76 -9.70
CA MET A 142 16.08 8.55 -9.29
C MET A 142 15.89 10.04 -9.60
N ARG A 143 15.46 10.37 -10.83
CA ARG A 143 15.22 11.77 -11.22
C ARG A 143 14.13 12.45 -10.38
N PHE A 144 13.05 11.73 -10.06
CA PHE A 144 12.03 12.26 -9.14
C PHE A 144 12.56 12.46 -7.72
N GLN A 145 13.41 11.56 -7.22
CA GLN A 145 14.04 11.72 -5.91
C GLN A 145 14.94 12.95 -5.87
N GLU A 146 15.72 13.20 -6.91
CA GLU A 146 16.55 14.40 -7.04
C GLU A 146 15.70 15.68 -7.09
N LEU A 147 14.62 15.68 -7.87
CA LEU A 147 13.67 16.79 -7.91
C LEU A 147 13.09 17.06 -6.53
N PHE A 148 12.55 16.04 -5.86
CA PHE A 148 11.97 16.24 -4.52
C PHE A 148 13.02 16.70 -3.51
N LYS A 149 14.26 16.20 -3.59
CA LYS A 149 15.36 16.66 -2.74
C LYS A 149 15.66 18.15 -2.97
N HIS A 150 15.69 18.59 -4.22
CA HIS A 150 15.90 20.00 -4.56
C HIS A 150 14.79 20.89 -3.99
N TYR A 151 13.51 20.52 -4.16
CA TYR A 151 12.39 21.29 -3.60
C TYR A 151 12.33 21.25 -2.07
N LYS A 152 12.72 20.12 -1.43
CA LYS A 152 12.86 20.04 0.02
C LYS A 152 13.94 21.00 0.54
N GLN A 153 15.10 21.03 -0.11
CA GLN A 153 16.18 21.97 0.24
C GLN A 153 15.72 23.42 0.09
N MET A 154 14.88 23.74 -0.88
CA MET A 154 14.30 25.09 -1.00
C MET A 154 13.29 25.41 0.11
N LEU A 155 12.49 24.44 0.56
CA LEU A 155 11.49 24.64 1.61
C LEU A 155 12.11 24.68 3.01
N TYR A 156 13.03 23.77 3.31
CA TYR A 156 13.60 23.60 4.65
C TYR A 156 14.98 24.26 4.80
N GLU A 157 15.63 24.68 3.72
CA GLU A 157 17.07 25.03 3.71
C GLU A 157 17.96 23.89 4.25
N ALA A 158 17.42 22.66 4.24
CA ALA A 158 18.02 21.47 4.80
C ALA A 158 17.51 20.22 4.06
N VAL A 159 18.09 19.05 4.35
CA VAL A 159 17.67 17.80 3.71
C VAL A 159 16.32 17.34 4.25
N GLU A 160 16.09 17.50 5.56
CA GLU A 160 14.83 17.22 6.23
C GLU A 160 14.44 18.36 7.17
N LEU A 161 13.19 18.33 7.64
CA LEU A 161 12.61 19.39 8.47
C LEU A 161 13.31 19.51 9.83
N GLU A 162 13.77 18.39 10.40
CA GLU A 162 14.41 18.32 11.71
C GLU A 162 15.77 19.02 11.74
N GLU A 163 16.44 19.11 10.58
CA GLU A 163 17.74 19.77 10.41
C GLU A 163 17.58 21.27 10.08
N SER A 164 16.35 21.73 9.84
CA SER A 164 16.08 23.10 9.44
C SER A 164 16.29 24.07 10.60
N GLN A 165 17.08 25.12 10.35
CA GLN A 165 17.22 26.29 11.24
C GLN A 165 16.12 27.34 10.99
N ARG A 166 15.25 27.13 9.98
CA ARG A 166 14.19 28.10 9.63
C ARG A 166 13.13 28.15 10.71
N ASN A 167 12.46 29.29 10.80
CA ASN A 167 11.30 29.44 11.67
C ASN A 167 10.18 28.47 11.23
N ARG A 168 9.79 27.58 12.15
CA ARG A 168 8.78 26.54 11.90
C ARG A 168 7.45 27.11 11.39
N PHE A 169 7.03 28.26 11.90
CA PHE A 169 5.78 28.89 11.46
C PHE A 169 5.83 29.34 9.99
N VAL A 170 6.98 29.85 9.53
CA VAL A 170 7.17 30.24 8.13
C VAL A 170 7.15 29.01 7.23
N VAL A 171 7.83 27.95 7.64
CA VAL A 171 7.82 26.66 6.92
C VAL A 171 6.41 26.07 6.84
N PHE A 172 5.61 26.17 7.90
CA PHE A 172 4.23 25.69 7.89
C PHE A 172 3.35 26.51 6.94
N LYS A 173 3.49 27.84 6.91
CA LYS A 173 2.77 28.68 5.95
C LYS A 173 3.15 28.35 4.50
N GLU A 174 4.44 28.18 4.23
CA GLU A 174 4.91 27.75 2.90
C GLU A 174 4.40 26.35 2.54
N ALA A 175 4.37 25.41 3.50
CA ALA A 175 3.82 24.08 3.30
C ALA A 175 2.32 24.11 2.98
N CYS A 176 1.54 24.93 3.68
CA CYS A 176 0.12 25.16 3.38
C CYS A 176 -0.06 25.78 1.99
N ALA A 177 0.78 26.74 1.59
CA ALA A 177 0.75 27.30 0.24
C ALA A 177 0.99 26.25 -0.84
N ILE A 178 1.99 25.39 -0.67
CA ILE A 178 2.26 24.26 -1.58
C ILE A 178 1.03 23.34 -1.66
N TYR A 179 0.44 22.98 -0.51
CA TYR A 179 -0.74 22.13 -0.45
C TYR A 179 -1.91 22.74 -1.25
N GLN A 180 -2.23 24.01 -1.00
CA GLN A 180 -3.33 24.71 -1.68
C GLN A 180 -3.12 24.77 -3.20
N ILE A 181 -1.91 25.15 -3.67
CA ILE A 181 -1.59 25.23 -5.11
C ILE A 181 -1.74 23.87 -5.78
N VAL A 182 -1.21 22.82 -5.16
CA VAL A 182 -1.21 21.47 -5.73
C VAL A 182 -2.64 20.91 -5.79
N TYR A 183 -3.41 21.05 -4.71
CA TYR A 183 -4.77 20.51 -4.64
C TYR A 183 -5.73 21.27 -5.57
N GLU A 184 -5.59 22.59 -5.71
CA GLU A 184 -6.35 23.35 -6.71
C GLU A 184 -6.07 22.83 -8.13
N LYS A 185 -4.81 22.56 -8.46
CA LYS A 185 -4.40 22.03 -9.77
C LYS A 185 -4.79 20.57 -9.98
N ALA A 186 -4.80 19.76 -8.93
CA ALA A 186 -5.26 18.38 -8.96
C ALA A 186 -6.78 18.31 -9.17
N LEU A 187 -7.55 19.16 -8.48
CA LEU A 187 -8.99 19.33 -8.67
C LEU A 187 -9.35 19.79 -10.09
N GLN A 188 -8.61 20.78 -10.63
CA GLN A 188 -8.83 21.26 -12.01
C GLN A 188 -8.62 20.17 -13.07
N LYS A 189 -7.80 19.15 -12.79
CA LYS A 189 -7.44 18.09 -13.75
C LYS A 189 -8.00 16.72 -13.37
N ASP A 190 -8.77 16.65 -12.29
CA ASP A 190 -9.29 15.42 -11.66
C ASP A 190 -8.23 14.29 -11.57
N ASP A 191 -7.03 14.63 -11.09
CA ASP A 191 -5.89 13.71 -11.06
C ASP A 191 -5.22 13.68 -9.68
N VAL A 192 -5.56 12.65 -8.90
CA VAL A 192 -5.04 12.38 -7.56
C VAL A 192 -3.53 12.19 -7.56
N GLY A 193 -2.94 11.68 -8.65
CA GLY A 193 -1.51 11.47 -8.77
C GLY A 193 -0.69 12.76 -8.64
N LYS A 194 -1.29 13.91 -8.97
CA LYS A 194 -0.65 15.22 -8.85
C LYS A 194 -0.52 15.70 -7.41
N CYS A 195 -1.33 15.20 -6.48
CA CYS A 195 -1.23 15.53 -5.06
C CYS A 195 0.08 15.05 -4.42
N GLY A 196 0.79 14.13 -5.07
CA GLY A 196 2.05 13.57 -4.58
C GLY A 196 3.12 14.61 -4.27
N PHE A 197 3.21 15.70 -5.04
CA PHE A 197 4.25 16.72 -4.83
C PHE A 197 4.17 17.35 -3.43
N ALA A 198 2.97 17.76 -3.00
CA ALA A 198 2.76 18.36 -1.69
C ALA A 198 3.22 17.44 -0.56
N TRP A 199 2.86 16.16 -0.64
CA TRP A 199 3.20 15.19 0.41
C TRP A 199 4.66 14.73 0.38
N LYS A 200 5.31 14.69 -0.80
CA LYS A 200 6.73 14.31 -0.91
C LYS A 200 7.67 15.43 -0.46
N VAL A 201 7.31 16.69 -0.71
CA VAL A 201 8.14 17.86 -0.36
C VAL A 201 7.77 18.39 1.03
N ALA A 202 6.49 18.74 1.23
CA ALA A 202 6.00 19.43 2.42
C ALA A 202 5.33 18.51 3.45
N GLY A 203 5.22 17.20 3.18
CA GLY A 203 4.42 16.28 3.99
C GLY A 203 4.82 16.25 5.48
N ARG A 204 6.11 16.35 5.80
CA ARG A 204 6.57 16.40 7.20
C ARG A 204 6.07 17.65 7.93
N ALA A 205 6.22 18.81 7.30
CA ALA A 205 5.73 20.07 7.84
C ALA A 205 4.22 20.08 8.00
N LEU A 206 3.49 19.56 6.99
CA LEU A 206 2.02 19.44 7.03
C LEU A 206 1.56 18.52 8.17
N CYS A 207 2.21 17.37 8.38
CA CYS A 207 1.88 16.48 9.49
C CYS A 207 2.10 17.14 10.86
N GLN A 208 3.23 17.84 11.05
CA GLN A 208 3.47 18.54 12.32
C GLN A 208 2.48 19.69 12.53
N PHE A 209 2.17 20.45 11.48
CA PHE A 209 1.17 21.51 11.55
C PHE A 209 -0.23 20.97 11.89
N TYR A 210 -0.62 19.84 11.31
CA TYR A 210 -1.89 19.16 11.61
C TYR A 210 -1.99 18.78 13.09
N VAL A 211 -0.93 18.20 13.65
CA VAL A 211 -0.86 17.83 15.07
C VAL A 211 -1.05 19.06 15.95
N ILE A 212 -0.36 20.17 15.64
CA ILE A 212 -0.46 21.42 16.38
C ILE A 212 -1.89 22.00 16.31
N LYS A 213 -2.51 21.99 15.13
CA LYS A 213 -3.85 22.56 14.91
C LYS A 213 -4.98 21.70 15.49
N CYS A 214 -4.82 20.39 15.49
CA CYS A 214 -5.84 19.44 15.97
C CYS A 214 -5.61 18.96 17.41
N GLY A 215 -4.53 19.38 18.08
CA GLY A 215 -4.25 19.04 19.48
C GLY A 215 -3.97 17.55 19.74
N GLY A 216 -3.54 16.79 18.71
CA GLY A 216 -3.34 15.34 18.81
C GLY A 216 -1.96 14.95 19.37
N GLU A 217 -1.88 13.82 20.08
CA GLU A 217 -0.61 13.21 20.48
C GLU A 217 0.10 12.57 19.27
N THR A 218 1.41 12.80 19.13
CA THR A 218 2.20 12.19 18.06
C THR A 218 2.59 10.76 18.41
N ALA A 219 2.09 9.79 17.65
CA ALA A 219 2.77 8.51 17.51
C ALA A 219 3.88 8.62 16.46
N LEU A 220 5.14 8.59 16.87
CA LEU A 220 6.29 8.50 15.97
C LEU A 220 6.31 7.11 15.33
N VAL A 221 5.60 6.94 14.21
CA VAL A 221 5.66 5.69 13.47
C VAL A 221 6.85 5.71 12.53
N ASN A 222 7.75 4.72 12.68
CA ASN A 222 8.90 4.55 11.81
C ASN A 222 8.43 4.27 10.37
N MET A 223 8.82 5.15 9.43
CA MET A 223 8.47 5.04 8.01
C MET A 223 8.99 3.78 7.32
N GLN A 224 10.00 3.10 7.88
CA GLN A 224 10.44 1.79 7.38
C GLN A 224 9.37 0.73 7.64
N VAL A 225 8.78 0.72 8.84
CA VAL A 225 7.70 -0.21 9.21
C VAL A 225 6.47 -0.01 8.32
N VAL A 226 6.11 1.24 8.04
CA VAL A 226 5.01 1.57 7.12
C VAL A 226 5.34 1.14 5.68
N ARG A 227 6.57 1.40 5.20
CA ARG A 227 6.99 0.96 3.86
C ARG A 227 7.01 -0.56 3.72
N GLU A 228 7.39 -1.29 4.76
CA GLU A 228 7.35 -2.75 4.74
C GLU A 228 5.93 -3.29 4.78
N ALA A 229 5.02 -2.65 5.52
CA ALA A 229 3.61 -3.03 5.53
C ALA A 229 2.96 -2.90 4.14
N PHE A 230 3.27 -1.82 3.40
CA PHE A 230 2.72 -1.60 2.05
C PHE A 230 3.47 -2.35 0.93
N LYS A 231 4.68 -2.84 1.16
CA LYS A 231 5.41 -3.68 0.19
C LYS A 231 4.87 -5.10 0.09
N ARG A 232 4.09 -5.57 1.08
CA ARG A 232 3.55 -6.94 1.13
C ARG A 232 2.24 -7.12 0.36
N GLY A 233 1.75 -6.09 -0.34
CA GLY A 233 0.51 -6.13 -1.12
C GLY A 233 0.68 -6.00 -2.63
N ALA A 234 1.87 -6.27 -3.19
CA ALA A 234 2.14 -6.26 -4.63
C ALA A 234 2.78 -7.56 -5.08
#